data_AF-A0A060ZGY5-F1
#
_entry.id   AF-A0A060ZGY5-F1
#
_cell.length_a   1.000
_cell.length_b   1.000
_cell.length_c   1.000
_cell.angle_alpha   90.00
_cell.angle_beta   90.00
_cell.angle_gamma   90.00
#
_symmetry.space_group_name_H-M   'P 1'
#
loop_
_entity.id
_entity.type
_entity.pdbx_description
1 polymer ?
#
loop_
_entity_poly.entity_id
_entity_poly.type
_entity_poly.pdbx_seq_one_letter_code
_entity_poly.pdbx_strand_id
1 'polypeptide(L)'
;MHAVTHVGYGVFVEVSAHPVLTVGVEEAVEVAGGQAVVTGTLRRDQDTVGQVLTSVAQLHVNGVAVDWAPVLGAVAGSDGGALVSLPTYAFQRERYWLDAPTVAVDATGLGLETLEHSLLGAAVPLAEGGQLFTGRISLETHPWLADHQVWGTVLVPGAALIELAMHAVTHVGQQGIEDIALEAPLAVPEGETVHLQVVVGEAQQDGQREFSIHSRMDSDDVDLGWKRHATGSSCAAVDVEPVSETLSGANWPPPGAAPVDIDELYAGFAGRGYEYGPLFQGVRAAWRLGDVVFVEVCLPEGVDGGGFGVHPALLDAAFQALLIVGGQGSGEGSEQVRLPFAVSGVRLVGRGAVRLRVGVRSVGVDEVAVEAGAQQMGTFDVAFMRVFAGRGYEYGPLFQGVRAAWRLGDVVFVEVCLPEGVDGGGLGFIRRCWMRRFRLC
;
A
#
# COMPACT_ATOMS: atom_id res chain seq x y z
N MET A 1 -72.27 -21.71 -13.80
CA MET A 1 -70.88 -21.39 -13.42
C MET A 1 -70.47 -21.94 -12.06
N HIS A 2 -71.34 -22.01 -11.04
CA HIS A 2 -71.00 -22.58 -9.72
C HIS A 2 -70.35 -23.98 -9.75
N ALA A 3 -70.63 -24.82 -10.75
CA ALA A 3 -70.04 -26.16 -10.84
C ALA A 3 -68.55 -26.18 -11.21
N VAL A 4 -68.00 -25.13 -11.84
CA VAL A 4 -66.65 -25.14 -12.41
C VAL A 4 -65.59 -24.70 -11.38
N THR A 5 -65.95 -23.79 -10.46
CA THR A 5 -65.08 -23.34 -9.37
C THR A 5 -64.89 -24.39 -8.27
N HIS A 6 -65.80 -25.36 -8.15
CA HIS A 6 -65.68 -26.46 -7.20
C HIS A 6 -64.68 -27.57 -7.61
N VAL A 7 -64.18 -27.57 -8.85
CA VAL A 7 -63.31 -28.64 -9.38
C VAL A 7 -61.81 -28.25 -9.35
N GLY A 8 -61.45 -27.10 -8.77
CA GLY A 8 -60.06 -26.71 -8.54
C GLY A 8 -59.26 -26.32 -9.79
N TYR A 9 -59.93 -26.05 -10.92
CA TYR A 9 -59.26 -25.53 -12.12
C TYR A 9 -58.89 -24.05 -11.96
N GLY A 10 -57.64 -23.71 -12.27
CA GLY A 10 -57.10 -22.34 -12.16
C GLY A 10 -56.95 -21.58 -13.49
N VAL A 11 -57.35 -22.18 -14.62
CA VAL A 11 -57.18 -21.59 -15.95
C VAL A 11 -58.43 -21.83 -16.81
N PHE A 12 -58.96 -20.76 -17.41
CA PHE A 12 -60.12 -20.79 -18.28
C PHE A 12 -59.84 -20.06 -19.59
N VAL A 13 -60.10 -20.75 -20.71
CA VAL A 13 -59.94 -20.19 -22.05
C VAL A 13 -61.29 -20.17 -22.75
N GLU A 14 -61.80 -18.97 -23.05
CA GLU A 14 -63.03 -18.79 -23.82
C GLU A 14 -62.73 -18.89 -25.32
N VAL A 15 -63.17 -19.99 -25.93
CA VAL A 15 -63.06 -20.21 -27.38
C VAL A 15 -64.27 -19.59 -28.07
N SER A 16 -64.14 -18.35 -28.54
CA SER A 16 -65.21 -17.59 -29.16
C SER A 16 -64.64 -16.50 -30.09
N ALA A 17 -65.47 -15.97 -31.00
CA ALA A 17 -65.09 -14.85 -31.87
C ALA A 17 -64.96 -13.50 -31.12
N HIS A 18 -65.46 -13.45 -29.88
CA HIS A 18 -65.37 -12.32 -28.97
C HIS A 18 -65.74 -12.79 -27.55
N PRO A 19 -64.93 -12.52 -26.52
CA PRO A 19 -65.20 -12.98 -25.17
C PRO A 19 -66.46 -12.34 -24.60
N VAL A 20 -67.37 -13.16 -24.09
CA VAL A 20 -68.59 -12.71 -23.40
C VAL A 20 -68.77 -13.36 -22.02
N LEU A 21 -68.01 -14.42 -21.73
CA LEU A 21 -68.10 -15.18 -20.49
C LEU A 21 -66.97 -14.88 -19.52
N THR A 22 -65.88 -14.24 -19.96
CA THR A 22 -64.68 -13.99 -19.12
C THR A 22 -65.03 -13.29 -17.81
N VAL A 23 -65.81 -12.20 -17.87
CA VAL A 23 -66.22 -11.44 -16.67
C VAL A 23 -67.04 -12.29 -15.71
N GLY A 24 -68.02 -13.05 -16.22
CA GLY A 24 -68.84 -13.92 -15.38
C GLY A 24 -68.04 -15.04 -14.73
N VAL A 25 -67.02 -15.56 -15.42
CA VAL A 25 -66.10 -16.57 -14.86
C VAL A 25 -65.22 -15.95 -13.77
N GLU A 26 -64.67 -14.75 -14.00
CA GLU A 26 -63.88 -14.02 -13.01
C GLU A 26 -64.69 -13.72 -11.75
N GLU A 27 -65.91 -13.18 -11.89
CA GLU A 27 -66.82 -12.93 -10.76
C GLU A 27 -67.15 -14.20 -9.99
N ALA A 28 -67.41 -15.31 -10.69
CA ALA A 28 -67.70 -16.59 -10.04
C ALA A 28 -66.50 -17.15 -9.27
N VAL A 29 -65.28 -16.96 -9.78
CA VAL A 29 -64.03 -17.33 -9.12
C VAL A 29 -63.79 -16.48 -7.88
N GLU A 30 -64.01 -15.16 -7.98
CA GLU A 30 -63.88 -14.22 -6.87
C GLU A 30 -64.87 -14.53 -5.73
N VAL A 31 -66.14 -14.77 -6.06
CA VAL A 31 -67.17 -15.17 -5.08
C VAL A 31 -66.81 -16.48 -4.38
N ALA A 32 -66.11 -17.39 -5.07
CA ALA A 32 -65.60 -18.63 -4.50
C ALA A 32 -64.30 -18.45 -3.70
N GLY A 33 -63.75 -17.24 -3.61
CA GLY A 33 -62.50 -16.93 -2.90
C GLY A 33 -61.25 -17.45 -3.59
N GLY A 34 -61.33 -17.79 -4.88
CA GLY A 34 -60.23 -18.33 -5.67
C GLY A 34 -59.50 -17.27 -6.50
N GLN A 35 -58.42 -17.69 -7.15
CA GLN A 35 -57.75 -16.94 -8.21
C GLN A 35 -57.65 -17.84 -9.44
N ALA A 36 -57.96 -17.28 -10.63
CA ALA A 36 -57.86 -18.00 -11.89
C ALA A 36 -57.38 -17.08 -13.01
N VAL A 37 -56.68 -17.67 -13.97
CA VAL A 37 -56.32 -17.03 -15.23
C VAL A 37 -57.47 -17.21 -16.20
N VAL A 38 -58.12 -16.11 -16.62
CA VAL A 38 -59.21 -16.14 -17.59
C VAL A 38 -58.79 -15.37 -18.83
N THR A 39 -58.84 -16.02 -19.99
CA THR A 39 -58.51 -15.37 -21.26
C THR A 39 -59.50 -15.77 -22.35
N GLY A 40 -59.70 -14.92 -23.35
CA GLY A 40 -60.47 -15.23 -24.56
C GLY A 40 -59.55 -15.51 -25.74
N THR A 41 -60.04 -16.17 -26.77
CA THR A 41 -59.22 -16.53 -27.95
C THR A 41 -59.19 -15.47 -29.04
N LEU A 42 -60.33 -14.82 -29.33
CA LEU A 42 -60.45 -13.79 -30.37
C LEU A 42 -61.20 -12.57 -29.84
N ARG A 43 -60.98 -11.41 -30.47
CA ARG A 43 -61.75 -10.19 -30.24
C ARG A 43 -62.25 -9.67 -31.57
N ARG A 44 -63.48 -9.17 -31.58
CA ARG A 44 -64.06 -8.48 -32.73
C ARG A 44 -63.16 -7.32 -33.15
N ASP A 45 -63.02 -7.13 -34.46
CA ASP A 45 -62.28 -6.03 -35.09
C ASP A 45 -60.78 -6.00 -34.72
N GLN A 46 -60.21 -7.15 -34.34
CA GLN A 46 -58.78 -7.34 -34.06
C GLN A 46 -58.16 -8.38 -34.99
N ASP A 47 -56.85 -8.31 -35.17
CA ASP A 47 -56.11 -9.31 -35.95
C ASP A 47 -56.26 -10.70 -35.34
N THR A 48 -56.70 -11.67 -36.14
CA THR A 48 -57.05 -13.01 -35.65
C THR A 48 -55.83 -13.75 -35.12
N VAL A 49 -54.72 -13.75 -35.86
CA VAL A 49 -53.51 -14.49 -35.49
C VAL A 49 -52.82 -13.83 -34.30
N GLY A 50 -52.66 -12.50 -34.34
CA GLY A 50 -52.07 -11.70 -33.27
C GLY A 50 -52.86 -11.79 -31.97
N GLN A 51 -54.19 -11.83 -32.04
CA GLN A 51 -55.03 -11.97 -30.85
C GLN A 51 -54.90 -13.37 -30.23
N VAL A 52 -54.87 -14.44 -31.03
CA VAL A 52 -54.62 -15.79 -30.51
C VAL A 52 -53.23 -15.89 -29.87
N LEU A 53 -52.19 -15.38 -30.53
CA LEU A 53 -50.83 -15.38 -29.98
C LEU A 53 -50.72 -14.56 -28.70
N THR A 54 -51.44 -13.44 -28.61
CA THR A 54 -51.50 -12.61 -27.41
C THR A 54 -52.18 -13.34 -26.27
N SER A 55 -53.28 -14.05 -26.53
CA SER A 55 -53.97 -14.86 -25.52
C SER A 55 -53.11 -16.03 -25.04
N VAL A 56 -52.38 -16.68 -25.94
CA VAL A 56 -51.40 -17.74 -25.59
C VAL A 56 -50.22 -17.16 -24.79
N ALA A 57 -49.71 -15.99 -25.16
CA ALA A 57 -48.68 -15.28 -24.40
C ALA A 57 -49.18 -14.87 -23.01
N GLN A 58 -50.44 -14.46 -22.88
CA GLN A 58 -51.05 -14.14 -21.60
C GLN A 58 -51.11 -15.38 -20.69
N LEU A 59 -51.46 -16.55 -21.23
CA LEU A 59 -51.38 -17.82 -20.48
C LEU A 59 -49.94 -18.09 -20.01
N HIS A 60 -48.95 -17.95 -20.90
CA HIS A 60 -47.54 -18.18 -20.58
C HIS A 60 -47.01 -17.24 -19.48
N VAL A 61 -47.29 -15.94 -19.57
CA VAL A 61 -46.87 -14.93 -18.57
C VAL A 61 -47.54 -15.17 -17.21
N ASN A 62 -48.74 -15.75 -17.19
CA ASN A 62 -49.42 -16.17 -15.96
C ASN A 62 -48.98 -17.58 -15.48
N GLY A 63 -47.89 -18.13 -16.01
CA GLY A 63 -47.29 -19.38 -15.53
C GLY A 63 -47.92 -20.66 -16.09
N VAL A 64 -48.81 -20.58 -17.07
CA VAL A 64 -49.35 -21.75 -17.75
C VAL A 64 -48.29 -22.30 -18.70
N ALA A 65 -47.99 -23.60 -18.59
CA ALA A 65 -47.09 -24.27 -19.52
C ALA A 65 -47.69 -24.26 -20.94
N VAL A 66 -47.02 -23.58 -21.86
CA VAL A 66 -47.39 -23.47 -23.27
C VAL A 66 -46.29 -24.13 -24.11
N ASP A 67 -46.69 -25.02 -25.01
CA ASP A 67 -45.79 -25.54 -26.03
C ASP A 67 -45.70 -24.54 -27.20
N TRP A 68 -44.55 -23.90 -27.34
CA TRP A 68 -44.27 -22.94 -28.41
C TRP A 68 -43.72 -23.59 -29.69
N ALA A 69 -43.40 -24.89 -29.68
CA ALA A 69 -42.82 -25.57 -30.83
C ALA A 69 -43.66 -25.49 -32.12
N PRO A 70 -45.01 -25.51 -32.10
CA PRO A 70 -45.81 -25.34 -33.31
C PRO A 70 -45.67 -23.96 -33.96
N VAL A 71 -45.27 -22.93 -33.20
CA VAL A 71 -45.11 -21.55 -33.68
C VAL A 71 -43.66 -21.26 -34.05
N LEU A 72 -42.72 -21.70 -33.22
CA LEU A 72 -41.29 -21.41 -33.37
C LEU A 72 -40.54 -22.49 -34.17
N GLY A 73 -41.18 -23.61 -34.48
CA GLY A 73 -40.54 -24.83 -34.96
C GLY A 73 -39.92 -25.64 -33.81
N ALA A 74 -39.68 -26.93 -34.03
CA ALA A 74 -38.97 -27.76 -33.06
C ALA A 74 -37.54 -27.22 -32.91
N VAL A 75 -37.20 -26.70 -31.73
CA VAL A 75 -35.83 -26.30 -31.38
C VAL A 75 -35.04 -27.57 -31.05
N ALA A 76 -34.81 -28.41 -32.06
CA ALA A 76 -33.84 -29.49 -31.98
C ALA A 76 -32.47 -28.89 -32.29
N GLY A 77 -31.55 -28.94 -31.33
CA GLY A 77 -30.23 -28.30 -31.35
C GLY A 77 -29.24 -28.84 -32.39
N SER A 78 -29.69 -29.31 -33.56
CA SER A 78 -28.81 -29.78 -34.63
C SER A 78 -29.56 -29.94 -35.96
N ASP A 79 -30.23 -28.89 -36.47
CA ASP A 79 -30.39 -28.60 -37.92
C ASP A 79 -31.64 -27.73 -38.21
N GLY A 80 -31.56 -26.42 -37.89
CA GLY A 80 -32.39 -25.43 -38.61
C GLY A 80 -33.06 -24.31 -37.82
N GLY A 81 -33.05 -24.32 -36.48
CA GLY A 81 -33.48 -23.18 -35.66
C GLY A 81 -32.28 -22.39 -35.17
N ALA A 82 -32.00 -21.20 -35.72
CA ALA A 82 -30.89 -20.36 -35.26
C ALA A 82 -31.21 -19.76 -33.89
N LEU A 83 -30.72 -20.39 -32.80
CA LEU A 83 -30.69 -19.75 -31.50
C LEU A 83 -29.85 -18.47 -31.62
N VAL A 84 -30.46 -17.32 -31.30
CA VAL A 84 -29.75 -16.04 -31.28
C VAL A 84 -29.24 -15.75 -29.89
N SER A 85 -28.04 -15.18 -29.79
CA SER A 85 -27.52 -14.67 -28.52
C SER A 85 -28.37 -13.49 -28.05
N LEU A 86 -28.98 -13.62 -26.88
CA LEU A 86 -29.68 -12.54 -26.19
C LEU A 86 -28.79 -11.96 -25.08
N PRO A 87 -29.04 -10.72 -24.63
CA PRO A 87 -28.44 -10.20 -23.42
C PRO A 87 -28.62 -11.21 -22.27
N THR A 88 -27.58 -11.35 -21.45
CA THR A 88 -27.65 -12.26 -20.30
C THR A 88 -28.69 -11.78 -19.29
N TYR A 89 -29.22 -12.70 -18.49
CA TYR A 89 -30.16 -12.37 -17.43
C TYR A 89 -29.59 -11.26 -16.54
N ALA A 90 -30.39 -10.20 -16.34
CA ALA A 90 -30.01 -9.08 -15.49
C ALA A 90 -30.11 -9.50 -14.01
N PHE A 91 -29.13 -10.26 -13.53
CA PHE A 91 -29.04 -10.64 -12.11
C PHE A 91 -29.11 -9.38 -11.24
N GLN A 92 -29.95 -9.43 -10.21
CA GLN A 92 -29.98 -8.42 -9.16
C GLN A 92 -28.64 -8.45 -8.43
N ARG A 93 -27.82 -7.42 -8.63
CA ARG A 93 -26.46 -7.32 -8.07
C ARG A 93 -26.51 -6.86 -6.61
N GLU A 94 -27.13 -7.67 -5.77
CA GLU A 94 -27.08 -7.51 -4.33
C GLU A 94 -25.88 -8.24 -3.75
N ARG A 95 -25.17 -7.57 -2.85
CA ARG A 95 -24.00 -8.13 -2.18
C ARG A 95 -24.46 -9.08 -1.09
N TYR A 96 -24.48 -10.38 -1.39
CA TYR A 96 -24.71 -11.44 -0.41
C TYR A 96 -23.38 -12.02 0.06
N TRP A 97 -22.73 -11.30 0.98
CA TRP A 97 -21.52 -11.76 1.67
C TRP A 97 -21.87 -12.17 3.10
N LEU A 98 -21.13 -13.11 3.66
CA LEU A 98 -21.18 -13.36 5.10
C LEU A 98 -20.46 -12.21 5.79
N ASP A 99 -21.21 -11.16 6.15
CA ASP A 99 -20.78 -10.21 7.17
C ASP A 99 -20.95 -10.90 8.53
N ALA A 100 -20.17 -11.95 8.77
CA ALA A 100 -19.91 -12.35 10.14
C ALA A 100 -19.36 -11.09 10.83
N PRO A 101 -19.80 -10.73 12.04
CA PRO A 101 -18.93 -9.93 12.86
C PRO A 101 -17.67 -10.79 12.96
N THR A 102 -16.61 -10.40 12.24
CA THR A 102 -15.32 -10.46 12.88
C THR A 102 -15.61 -9.82 14.22
N VAL A 103 -15.55 -10.62 15.28
CA VAL A 103 -14.95 -10.06 16.48
C VAL A 103 -13.58 -9.67 15.96
N ALA A 104 -13.47 -8.47 15.37
CA ALA A 104 -12.25 -7.74 15.30
C ALA A 104 -11.93 -7.69 16.78
N VAL A 105 -11.10 -8.63 17.23
CA VAL A 105 -10.63 -8.54 18.58
C VAL A 105 -9.78 -7.30 18.50
N ASP A 106 -10.40 -6.19 18.89
CA ASP A 106 -9.68 -4.96 19.12
C ASP A 106 -8.48 -5.35 19.98
N ALA A 107 -7.30 -4.83 19.65
CA ALA A 107 -6.07 -5.24 20.33
C ALA A 107 -6.26 -5.14 21.86
N THR A 108 -7.06 -4.16 22.32
CA THR A 108 -7.50 -4.02 23.71
C THR A 108 -8.19 -5.27 24.30
N GLY A 109 -9.05 -5.95 23.53
CA GLY A 109 -9.74 -7.18 23.93
C GLY A 109 -8.83 -8.41 24.05
N LEU A 110 -7.66 -8.38 23.40
CA LEU A 110 -6.57 -9.34 23.59
C LEU A 110 -5.60 -8.93 24.72
N GLY A 111 -5.86 -7.82 25.41
CA GLY A 111 -4.94 -7.24 26.40
C GLY A 111 -3.70 -6.58 25.79
N LEU A 112 -3.76 -6.25 24.50
CA LEU A 112 -2.69 -5.58 23.75
C LEU A 112 -2.97 -4.08 23.64
N GLU A 113 -1.91 -3.30 23.47
CA GLU A 113 -2.02 -1.87 23.19
C GLU A 113 -2.40 -1.66 21.73
N THR A 114 -3.40 -0.81 21.46
CA THR A 114 -3.80 -0.43 20.10
C THR A 114 -2.99 0.77 19.63
N LEU A 115 -2.55 0.75 18.37
CA LEU A 115 -1.76 1.83 17.80
C LEU A 115 -2.56 2.65 16.79
N GLU A 116 -2.40 3.97 16.85
CA GLU A 116 -2.86 4.88 15.81
C GLU A 116 -1.76 4.99 14.74
N HIS A 117 -1.55 3.91 13.98
CA HIS A 117 -0.56 3.83 12.92
C HIS A 117 -1.11 3.11 11.70
N SER A 118 -0.85 3.62 10.50
CA SER A 118 -1.44 3.05 9.28
C SER A 118 -0.94 1.64 8.98
N LEU A 119 0.32 1.31 9.28
CA LEU A 119 0.90 -0.02 9.00
C LEU A 119 1.00 -0.94 10.23
N LEU A 120 0.76 -0.44 11.44
CA LEU A 120 0.92 -1.19 12.70
C LEU A 120 -0.38 -1.06 13.51
N GLY A 121 -0.97 -2.19 13.89
CA GLY A 121 -2.25 -2.20 14.61
C GLY A 121 -2.11 -2.37 16.11
N ALA A 122 -1.05 -3.03 16.58
CA ALA A 122 -0.91 -3.36 17.99
C ALA A 122 0.55 -3.37 18.47
N ALA A 123 0.73 -3.07 19.76
CA ALA A 123 1.97 -3.26 20.48
C ALA A 123 1.81 -4.25 21.64
N VAL A 124 2.84 -5.07 21.83
CA VAL A 124 2.89 -6.19 22.77
C VAL A 124 4.15 -6.04 23.63
N PRO A 125 4.03 -5.63 24.90
CA PRO A 125 5.15 -5.66 25.84
C PRO A 125 5.63 -7.10 26.03
N LEU A 126 6.94 -7.34 25.92
CA LEU A 126 7.51 -8.66 26.11
C LEU A 126 7.83 -8.89 27.59
N ALA A 127 7.57 -10.10 28.09
CA ALA A 127 7.78 -10.44 29.51
C ALA A 127 9.26 -10.38 29.93
N GLU A 128 10.17 -10.65 28.99
CA GLU A 128 11.62 -10.56 29.16
C GLU A 128 12.16 -9.18 28.76
N GLY A 129 11.26 -8.19 28.61
CA GLY A 129 11.56 -6.81 28.26
C GLY A 129 11.67 -6.54 26.76
N GLY A 130 11.58 -5.25 26.42
CA GLY A 130 11.35 -4.80 25.04
C GLY A 130 9.87 -4.84 24.64
N GLN A 131 9.61 -4.58 23.36
CA GLN A 131 8.26 -4.49 22.83
C GLN A 131 8.21 -4.98 21.38
N LEU A 132 7.15 -5.71 21.04
CA LEU A 132 6.83 -6.16 19.70
C LEU A 132 5.69 -5.33 19.15
N PHE A 133 5.85 -4.79 17.95
CA PHE A 133 4.80 -4.11 17.20
C PHE A 133 4.39 -4.98 16.03
N THR A 134 3.10 -5.06 15.73
CA THR A 134 2.60 -5.92 14.65
C THR A 134 1.55 -5.24 13.79
N GLY A 135 1.53 -5.62 12.51
CA GLY A 135 0.59 -5.12 11.52
C GLY A 135 0.39 -6.10 10.36
N ARG A 136 -0.56 -5.79 9.48
CA ARG A 136 -0.86 -6.55 8.27
C ARG A 136 -1.03 -5.58 7.11
N ILE A 137 -0.36 -5.85 6.00
CA ILE A 137 -0.43 -5.03 4.79
C ILE A 137 -0.78 -5.89 3.57
N SER A 138 -1.50 -5.31 2.63
CA SER A 138 -1.84 -5.89 1.33
C SER A 138 -2.17 -4.77 0.35
N LEU A 139 -2.18 -5.04 -0.96
CA LEU A 139 -2.63 -4.04 -1.94
C LEU A 139 -4.12 -3.71 -1.84
N GLU A 140 -4.92 -4.56 -1.18
CA GLU A 140 -6.34 -4.29 -0.92
C GLU A 140 -6.53 -3.28 0.21
N THR A 141 -5.75 -3.41 1.29
CA THR A 141 -5.83 -2.56 2.48
C THR A 141 -4.99 -1.29 2.37
N HIS A 142 -3.89 -1.37 1.61
CA HIS A 142 -2.90 -0.32 1.42
C HIS A 142 -2.60 -0.14 -0.08
N PRO A 143 -3.61 0.29 -0.87
CA PRO A 143 -3.48 0.36 -2.33
C PRO A 143 -2.38 1.32 -2.79
N TRP A 144 -2.01 2.29 -1.95
CA TRP A 144 -0.92 3.21 -2.21
C TRP A 144 0.45 2.55 -2.38
N LEU A 145 0.66 1.34 -1.85
CA LEU A 145 1.90 0.59 -2.03
C LEU A 145 2.15 0.25 -3.50
N ALA A 146 1.08 0.08 -4.30
CA ALA A 146 1.19 -0.22 -5.73
C ALA A 146 1.91 0.86 -6.55
N ASP A 147 1.99 2.09 -6.02
CA ASP A 147 2.70 3.20 -6.66
C ASP A 147 4.22 3.16 -6.44
N HIS A 148 4.75 2.18 -5.69
CA HIS A 148 6.19 2.02 -5.49
C HIS A 148 6.67 0.68 -6.08
N GLN A 149 7.03 0.72 -7.36
CA GLN A 149 7.50 -0.45 -8.09
C GLN A 149 8.96 -0.32 -8.53
N VAL A 150 9.67 -1.44 -8.48
CA VAL A 150 11.03 -1.59 -9.00
C VAL A 150 11.07 -2.83 -9.89
N TRP A 151 11.37 -2.64 -11.18
CA TRP A 151 11.32 -3.67 -12.22
C TRP A 151 10.02 -4.49 -12.17
N GLY A 152 8.88 -3.79 -12.19
CA GLY A 152 7.54 -4.40 -12.12
C GLY A 152 7.18 -5.11 -10.81
N THR A 153 8.01 -5.04 -9.77
CA THR A 153 7.70 -5.60 -8.45
C THR A 153 7.27 -4.50 -7.49
N VAL A 154 6.10 -4.66 -6.87
CA VAL A 154 5.66 -3.78 -5.78
C VAL A 154 6.50 -4.04 -4.52
N LEU A 155 7.21 -3.00 -4.07
CA LEU A 155 8.06 -3.05 -2.90
C LEU A 155 7.57 -2.05 -1.85
N VAL A 156 7.57 -2.45 -0.58
CA VAL A 156 7.49 -1.47 0.52
C VAL A 156 8.73 -0.57 0.41
N PRO A 157 8.56 0.76 0.32
CA PRO A 157 9.69 1.68 0.18
C PRO A 157 10.58 1.61 1.42
N GLY A 158 11.90 1.83 1.23
CA GLY A 158 12.83 1.92 2.37
C GLY A 158 12.42 3.02 3.36
N ALA A 159 11.80 4.10 2.86
CA ALA A 159 11.20 5.14 3.67
C ALA A 159 10.11 4.64 4.64
N ALA A 160 9.28 3.66 4.25
CA ALA A 160 8.30 3.06 5.14
C ALA A 160 8.96 2.20 6.22
N LEU A 161 10.06 1.51 5.92
CA LEU A 161 10.81 0.76 6.94
C LEU A 161 11.45 1.69 7.97
N ILE A 162 11.98 2.84 7.53
CA ILE A 162 12.52 3.87 8.42
C ILE A 162 11.41 4.47 9.29
N GLU A 163 10.25 4.76 8.70
CA GLU A 163 9.08 5.28 9.42
C GLU A 163 8.57 4.29 10.47
N LEU A 164 8.45 3.00 10.13
CA LEU A 164 8.09 1.93 11.07
C LEU A 164 9.05 1.86 12.26
N ALA A 165 10.36 1.92 11.99
CA ALA A 165 11.37 1.95 13.03
C ALA A 165 11.24 3.20 13.91
N MET A 166 11.07 4.39 13.30
CA MET A 166 10.90 5.65 14.02
C MET A 166 9.67 5.60 14.93
N HIS A 167 8.54 5.12 14.43
CA HIS A 167 7.31 4.94 15.22
C HIS A 167 7.57 4.03 16.43
N ALA A 168 8.15 2.86 16.21
CA ALA A 168 8.40 1.87 17.26
C ALA A 168 9.38 2.38 18.33
N VAL A 169 10.49 3.01 17.94
CA VAL A 169 11.47 3.53 18.91
C VAL A 169 10.90 4.74 19.69
N THR A 170 10.14 5.61 19.05
CA THR A 170 9.47 6.72 19.73
C THR A 170 8.40 6.24 20.71
N HIS A 171 7.68 5.17 20.37
CA HIS A 171 6.70 4.57 21.27
C HIS A 171 7.32 4.09 22.59
N VAL A 172 8.55 3.55 22.55
CA VAL A 172 9.31 3.16 23.76
C VAL A 172 10.11 4.31 24.38
N GLY A 173 9.83 5.56 24.00
CA GLY A 173 10.41 6.76 24.59
C GLY A 173 11.77 7.18 24.03
N GLN A 174 12.26 6.55 22.97
CA GLN A 174 13.48 6.99 22.27
C GLN A 174 13.17 8.19 21.37
N GLN A 175 14.20 8.97 21.05
CA GLN A 175 14.03 10.24 20.34
C GLN A 175 14.45 10.16 18.87
N GLY A 176 14.92 9.00 18.41
CA GLY A 176 15.27 8.75 17.01
C GLY A 176 16.03 7.46 16.77
N ILE A 177 16.52 7.31 15.54
CA ILE A 177 17.33 6.17 15.07
C ILE A 177 18.77 6.64 14.90
N GLU A 178 19.71 6.04 15.64
CA GLU A 178 21.13 6.32 15.45
C GLU A 178 21.62 5.75 14.13
N ASP A 179 21.29 4.49 13.84
CA ASP A 179 21.53 3.85 12.56
C ASP A 179 20.47 2.79 12.23
N ILE A 180 20.21 2.60 10.93
CA ILE A 180 19.39 1.52 10.39
C ILE A 180 20.02 0.99 9.10
N ALA A 181 20.13 -0.33 9.02
CA ALA A 181 20.52 -1.07 7.83
C ALA A 181 19.29 -1.74 7.19
N LEU A 182 19.08 -1.51 5.91
CA LEU A 182 18.07 -2.13 5.07
C LEU A 182 18.68 -3.38 4.40
N GLU A 183 18.43 -4.55 5.00
CA GLU A 183 19.10 -5.81 4.67
C GLU A 183 18.51 -6.47 3.42
N ALA A 184 17.18 -6.45 3.28
CA ALA A 184 16.45 -7.10 2.21
C ALA A 184 15.16 -6.36 1.83
N PRO A 185 14.82 -6.27 0.52
CA PRO A 185 13.55 -5.68 0.08
C PRO A 185 12.35 -6.50 0.56
N LEU A 186 11.25 -5.81 0.82
CA LEU A 186 9.98 -6.38 1.23
C LEU A 186 8.99 -6.20 0.07
N ALA A 187 8.66 -7.31 -0.59
CA ALA A 187 7.71 -7.34 -1.70
C ALA A 187 6.28 -7.53 -1.20
N VAL A 188 5.31 -6.94 -1.90
CA VAL A 188 3.88 -7.08 -1.60
C VAL A 188 3.17 -7.66 -2.82
N PRO A 189 3.04 -9.00 -2.90
CA PRO A 189 2.39 -9.65 -4.03
C PRO A 189 0.90 -9.32 -4.11
N GLU A 190 0.36 -9.35 -5.33
CA GLU A 190 -1.07 -9.17 -5.55
C GLU A 190 -1.86 -10.33 -4.92
N GLY A 191 -2.98 -10.01 -4.25
CA GLY A 191 -3.85 -11.00 -3.60
C GLY A 191 -3.27 -11.61 -2.33
N GLU A 192 -2.12 -11.13 -1.85
CA GLU A 192 -1.44 -11.67 -0.67
C GLU A 192 -1.44 -10.66 0.49
N THR A 193 -1.54 -11.18 1.71
CA THR A 193 -1.32 -10.38 2.92
C THR A 193 0.07 -10.66 3.49
N VAL A 194 0.78 -9.59 3.82
CA VAL A 194 2.08 -9.64 4.49
C VAL A 194 1.89 -9.23 5.95
N HIS A 195 2.32 -10.09 6.86
CA HIS A 195 2.39 -9.78 8.29
C HIS A 195 3.70 -9.03 8.57
N LEU A 196 3.63 -8.00 9.39
CA LEU A 196 4.77 -7.19 9.81
C LEU A 196 5.04 -7.38 11.30
N GLN A 197 6.32 -7.40 11.65
CA GLN A 197 6.79 -7.29 13.03
C GLN A 197 7.94 -6.29 13.13
N VAL A 198 7.85 -5.39 14.10
CA VAL A 198 8.98 -4.58 14.56
C VAL A 198 9.28 -4.99 15.99
N VAL A 199 10.49 -5.47 16.25
CA VAL A 199 10.94 -5.85 17.59
C VAL A 199 11.88 -4.77 18.08
N VAL A 200 11.59 -4.17 19.23
CA VAL A 200 12.48 -3.25 19.93
C VAL A 200 12.94 -3.92 21.22
N GLY A 201 14.25 -4.09 21.37
CA GLY A 201 14.85 -4.75 22.52
C GLY A 201 14.79 -3.93 23.81
N GLU A 202 15.31 -4.52 24.87
CA GLU A 202 15.57 -3.82 26.13
C GLU A 202 16.56 -2.66 25.96
N ALA A 203 16.54 -1.71 26.91
CA ALA A 203 17.53 -0.65 26.94
C ALA A 203 18.89 -1.23 27.33
N GLN A 204 19.90 -0.93 26.53
CA GLN A 204 21.30 -1.21 26.81
C GLN A 204 21.84 -0.24 27.88
N GLN A 205 23.07 -0.47 28.36
CA GLN A 205 23.67 0.32 29.45
C GLN A 205 23.83 1.82 29.12
N ASP A 206 23.96 2.16 27.83
CA ASP A 206 24.05 3.52 27.31
C ASP A 206 22.68 4.15 27.02
N GLY A 207 21.59 3.42 27.27
CA GLY A 207 20.21 3.84 27.02
C GLY A 207 19.70 3.59 25.61
N GLN A 208 20.53 3.10 24.69
CA GLN A 208 20.11 2.72 23.34
C GLN A 208 19.29 1.43 23.35
N ARG A 209 18.49 1.23 22.32
CA ARG A 209 17.73 0.00 22.09
C ARG A 209 17.98 -0.47 20.67
N GLU A 210 18.34 -1.73 20.52
CA GLU A 210 18.38 -2.37 19.21
C GLU A 210 16.96 -2.68 18.73
N PHE A 211 16.75 -2.60 17.41
CA PHE A 211 15.49 -3.00 16.80
C PHE A 211 15.69 -3.80 15.52
N SER A 212 14.64 -4.51 15.11
CA SER A 212 14.60 -5.22 13.84
C SER A 212 13.21 -5.26 13.24
N ILE A 213 13.12 -5.27 11.91
CA ILE A 213 11.87 -5.34 11.15
C ILE A 213 11.83 -6.63 10.37
N HIS A 214 10.72 -7.34 10.48
CA HIS A 214 10.50 -8.64 9.86
C HIS A 214 9.15 -8.70 9.16
N SER A 215 9.05 -9.59 8.18
CA SER A 215 7.79 -9.94 7.57
C SER A 215 7.64 -11.44 7.35
N ARG A 216 6.39 -11.85 7.16
CA ARG A 216 6.02 -13.21 6.74
C ARG A 216 4.76 -13.12 5.91
N MET A 217 4.68 -13.86 4.81
CA MET A 217 3.48 -13.91 3.99
C MET A 217 2.43 -14.83 4.63
N ASP A 218 1.15 -14.60 4.35
CA ASP A 218 0.07 -15.46 4.88
C ASP A 218 0.11 -16.87 4.27
N SER A 219 0.66 -17.01 3.05
CA SER A 219 0.82 -18.29 2.35
C SER A 219 2.11 -19.04 2.74
N ASP A 220 3.05 -18.39 3.42
CA ASP A 220 4.27 -19.04 3.89
C ASP A 220 3.91 -20.14 4.89
N ASP A 221 4.55 -21.30 4.74
CA ASP A 221 4.55 -22.33 5.78
C ASP A 221 5.01 -21.68 7.10
N VAL A 222 4.27 -21.94 8.18
CA VAL A 222 4.56 -21.39 9.51
C VAL A 222 5.98 -21.71 9.97
N ASP A 223 6.56 -22.80 9.45
CA ASP A 223 7.92 -23.25 9.74
C ASP A 223 9.01 -22.56 8.89
N LEU A 224 8.66 -21.84 7.80
CA LEU A 224 9.63 -21.08 6.98
C LEU A 224 10.23 -19.87 7.70
N GLY A 225 9.64 -19.48 8.84
CA GLY A 225 10.14 -18.41 9.70
C GLY A 225 9.90 -17.01 9.16
N TRP A 226 10.27 -16.01 9.96
CA TRP A 226 10.16 -14.60 9.60
C TRP A 226 11.37 -14.16 8.77
N LYS A 227 11.13 -13.39 7.70
CA LYS A 227 12.19 -12.76 6.90
C LYS A 227 12.54 -11.41 7.50
N ARG A 228 13.82 -11.19 7.79
CA ARG A 228 14.33 -9.90 8.27
C ARG A 228 14.57 -8.92 7.12
N HIS A 229 14.14 -7.69 7.30
CA HIS A 229 14.25 -6.60 6.33
C HIS A 229 15.15 -5.46 6.78
N ALA A 230 15.16 -5.16 8.08
CA ALA A 230 16.00 -4.11 8.62
C ALA A 230 16.44 -4.40 10.05
N THR A 231 17.58 -3.84 10.44
CA THR A 231 18.11 -3.81 11.81
C THR A 231 18.68 -2.43 12.11
N GLY A 232 18.74 -2.04 13.37
CA GLY A 232 19.29 -0.75 13.75
C GLY A 232 19.32 -0.50 15.25
N SER A 233 19.77 0.69 15.62
CA SER A 233 19.86 1.16 17.00
C SER A 233 19.15 2.51 17.19
N SER A 234 18.54 2.70 18.35
CA SER A 234 17.86 3.95 18.71
C SER A 234 18.80 4.92 19.44
N CYS A 235 18.40 6.18 19.52
CA CYS A 235 19.06 7.18 20.37
C CYS A 235 18.10 7.70 21.47
N ALA A 236 18.59 7.74 22.70
CA ALA A 236 17.81 8.18 23.86
C ALA A 236 17.74 9.72 24.01
N ALA A 237 18.77 10.44 23.55
CA ALA A 237 18.86 11.90 23.62
C ALA A 237 19.29 12.46 22.27
N VAL A 238 18.81 13.66 21.94
CA VAL A 238 19.08 14.31 20.66
C VAL A 238 19.53 15.74 20.91
N ASP A 239 20.75 16.04 20.46
CA ASP A 239 21.10 17.40 20.07
C ASP A 239 20.62 17.56 18.63
N VAL A 240 19.42 18.12 18.42
CA VAL A 240 18.92 18.39 17.07
C VAL A 240 19.66 19.64 16.59
N GLU A 241 20.58 19.48 15.63
CA GLU A 241 21.09 20.66 14.94
C GLU A 241 19.94 21.35 14.21
N PRO A 242 19.77 22.67 14.36
CA PRO A 242 18.71 23.40 13.68
C PRO A 242 18.88 23.31 12.16
N VAL A 243 17.75 23.33 11.44
CA VAL A 243 17.74 23.40 9.97
C VAL A 243 18.60 24.57 9.52
N SER A 244 19.46 24.34 8.53
CA SER A 244 20.26 25.37 7.91
C SER A 244 19.41 26.56 7.44
N GLU A 245 19.94 27.77 7.61
CA GLU A 245 19.28 29.01 7.17
C GLU A 245 18.95 28.99 5.68
N THR A 246 19.66 28.18 4.88
CA THR A 246 19.41 28.01 3.46
C THR A 246 18.07 27.32 3.17
N LEU A 247 17.69 26.29 3.94
CA LEU A 247 16.41 25.59 3.74
C LEU A 247 15.24 26.34 4.40
N SER A 248 15.49 26.96 5.57
CA SER A 248 14.50 27.70 6.35
C SER A 248 14.31 29.17 5.92
N GLY A 249 15.21 29.68 5.08
CA GLY A 249 15.25 31.09 4.68
C GLY A 249 14.18 31.50 3.66
N ALA A 250 13.95 32.82 3.57
CA ALA A 250 13.03 33.43 2.60
C ALA A 250 13.55 33.38 1.15
N ASN A 251 14.87 33.22 0.97
CA ASN A 251 15.52 33.18 -0.34
C ASN A 251 15.53 31.75 -0.92
N TRP A 252 14.33 31.24 -1.19
CA TRP A 252 14.13 29.91 -1.76
C TRP A 252 13.50 29.99 -3.17
N PRO A 253 14.03 29.26 -4.17
CA PRO A 253 15.25 28.47 -4.12
C PRO A 253 16.50 29.36 -3.91
N PRO A 254 17.63 28.80 -3.46
CA PRO A 254 18.86 29.58 -3.25
C PRO A 254 19.25 30.37 -4.51
N PRO A 255 19.59 31.67 -4.40
CA PRO A 255 19.99 32.48 -5.55
C PRO A 255 21.16 31.87 -6.32
N GLY A 256 21.04 31.82 -7.65
CA GLY A 256 22.05 31.23 -8.53
C GLY A 256 21.94 29.71 -8.72
N ALA A 257 20.97 29.05 -8.07
CA ALA A 257 20.70 27.64 -8.32
C ALA A 257 20.02 27.44 -9.70
N ALA A 258 20.56 26.53 -10.50
CA ALA A 258 20.02 26.18 -11.81
C ALA A 258 18.86 25.17 -11.67
N PRO A 259 17.72 25.36 -12.36
CA PRO A 259 16.61 24.41 -12.29
C PRO A 259 16.98 23.05 -12.89
N VAL A 260 16.41 21.99 -12.34
CA VAL A 260 16.43 20.63 -12.88
C VAL A 260 15.07 20.32 -13.49
N ASP A 261 15.05 19.75 -14.69
CA ASP A 261 13.82 19.35 -15.36
C ASP A 261 13.20 18.13 -14.66
N ILE A 262 11.95 18.26 -14.20
CA ILE A 262 11.24 17.22 -13.45
C ILE A 262 10.58 16.19 -14.38
N ASP A 263 10.21 16.59 -15.59
CA ASP A 263 9.58 15.67 -16.55
C ASP A 263 10.63 14.67 -17.06
N GLU A 264 11.85 15.14 -17.34
CA GLU A 264 12.98 14.27 -17.67
C GLU A 264 13.43 13.41 -16.48
N LEU A 265 13.22 13.88 -15.24
CA LEU A 265 13.62 13.17 -14.03
C LEU A 265 12.90 11.83 -13.87
N TYR A 266 11.57 11.84 -13.89
CA TYR A 266 10.77 10.62 -13.69
C TYR A 266 10.86 9.67 -14.89
N ALA A 267 10.96 10.20 -16.11
CA ALA A 267 11.27 9.38 -17.28
C ALA A 267 12.63 8.67 -17.13
N GLY A 268 13.64 9.37 -16.61
CA GLY A 268 14.96 8.79 -16.31
C GLY A 268 14.96 7.80 -15.13
N PHE A 269 14.02 7.89 -14.20
CA PHE A 269 13.79 6.89 -13.15
C PHE A 269 13.18 5.61 -13.74
N ALA A 270 12.12 5.75 -14.54
CA ALA A 270 11.48 4.62 -15.22
C ALA A 270 12.45 3.87 -16.14
N GLY A 271 13.29 4.59 -16.89
CA GLY A 271 14.32 3.99 -17.74
C GLY A 271 15.39 3.18 -16.99
N ARG A 272 15.50 3.36 -15.67
CA ARG A 272 16.38 2.58 -14.78
C ARG A 272 15.65 1.49 -14.00
N GLY A 273 14.33 1.35 -14.19
CA GLY A 273 13.50 0.37 -13.50
C GLY A 273 12.75 0.87 -12.26
N TYR A 274 12.78 2.17 -11.95
CA TYR A 274 11.94 2.75 -10.90
C TYR A 274 10.61 3.20 -11.48
N GLU A 275 9.56 2.46 -11.18
CA GLU A 275 8.22 2.67 -11.72
C GLU A 275 7.35 3.32 -10.63
N TYR A 276 7.60 4.62 -10.38
CA TYR A 276 6.84 5.39 -9.41
C TYR A 276 5.47 5.80 -9.96
N GLY A 277 4.41 5.42 -9.25
CA GLY A 277 3.05 5.91 -9.46
C GLY A 277 2.80 7.30 -8.86
N PRO A 278 1.60 7.87 -9.05
CA PRO A 278 1.30 9.26 -8.73
C PRO A 278 1.62 9.70 -7.30
N LEU A 279 1.44 8.82 -6.30
CA LEU A 279 1.73 9.14 -4.91
C LEU A 279 3.23 9.30 -4.63
N PHE A 280 4.07 8.52 -5.31
CA PHE A 280 5.53 8.55 -5.15
C PHE A 280 6.21 9.54 -6.10
N GLN A 281 5.46 10.16 -7.02
CA GLN A 281 5.95 11.28 -7.83
C GLN A 281 5.83 12.62 -7.08
N GLY A 282 6.41 12.68 -5.89
CA GLY A 282 6.27 13.79 -4.95
C GLY A 282 7.18 14.99 -5.22
N VAL A 283 8.19 14.88 -6.10
CA VAL A 283 9.11 15.98 -6.43
C VAL A 283 8.39 17.02 -7.27
N ARG A 284 8.27 18.24 -6.76
CA ARG A 284 7.57 19.35 -7.44
C ARG A 284 8.52 20.30 -8.16
N ALA A 285 9.69 20.50 -7.60
CA ALA A 285 10.73 21.32 -8.20
C ALA A 285 12.09 20.92 -7.62
N ALA A 286 13.13 21.05 -8.42
CA ALA A 286 14.50 20.77 -8.01
C ALA A 286 15.46 21.79 -8.63
N TRP A 287 16.52 22.10 -7.89
CA TRP A 287 17.56 23.04 -8.31
C TRP A 287 18.93 22.52 -7.90
N ARG A 288 19.96 22.93 -8.62
CA ARG A 288 21.35 22.60 -8.35
C ARG A 288 22.17 23.85 -8.13
N LEU A 289 22.95 23.87 -7.06
CA LEU A 289 23.94 24.90 -6.77
C LEU A 289 25.24 24.23 -6.34
N GLY A 290 26.23 24.20 -7.24
CA GLY A 290 27.47 23.46 -7.00
C GLY A 290 27.22 21.96 -6.84
N ASP A 291 27.61 21.42 -5.68
CA ASP A 291 27.47 20.02 -5.27
C ASP A 291 26.18 19.73 -4.48
N VAL A 292 25.34 20.75 -4.26
CA VAL A 292 24.09 20.64 -3.51
C VAL A 292 22.90 20.62 -4.46
N VAL A 293 22.00 19.67 -4.24
CA VAL A 293 20.68 19.60 -4.88
C VAL A 293 19.62 19.99 -3.86
N PHE A 294 18.79 20.95 -4.24
CA PHE A 294 17.64 21.42 -3.47
C PHE A 294 16.37 20.91 -4.11
N VAL A 295 15.44 20.37 -3.32
CA VAL A 295 14.20 19.77 -3.81
C VAL A 295 13.03 20.24 -2.96
N GLU A 296 11.93 20.62 -3.62
CA GLU A 296 10.61 20.70 -2.99
C GLU A 296 9.84 19.42 -3.25
N VAL A 297 9.42 18.76 -2.16
CA VAL A 297 8.58 17.56 -2.23
C VAL A 297 7.24 17.82 -1.56
N CYS A 298 6.17 17.28 -2.13
CA CYS A 298 4.82 17.49 -1.63
C CYS A 298 3.95 16.27 -1.93
N LEU A 299 3.19 15.82 -0.93
CA LEU A 299 2.11 14.86 -1.15
C LEU A 299 1.08 15.45 -2.13
N PRO A 300 0.41 14.62 -2.95
CA PRO A 300 -0.72 15.05 -3.75
C PRO A 300 -1.85 15.67 -2.91
N GLU A 301 -2.61 16.57 -3.50
CA GLU A 301 -3.79 17.15 -2.83
C GLU A 301 -4.79 16.06 -2.41
N GLY A 302 -5.36 16.19 -1.21
CA GLY A 302 -6.35 15.25 -0.68
C GLY A 302 -5.78 14.00 -0.02
N VAL A 303 -4.45 13.79 -0.07
CA VAL A 303 -3.79 12.75 0.72
C VAL A 303 -3.53 13.28 2.13
N ASP A 304 -4.08 12.62 3.14
CA ASP A 304 -3.78 12.91 4.54
C ASP A 304 -2.36 12.41 4.89
N GLY A 305 -1.59 13.24 5.59
CA GLY A 305 -0.31 12.84 6.17
C GLY A 305 -0.47 12.09 7.52
N GLY A 306 -1.71 11.96 8.00
CA GLY A 306 -2.07 11.27 9.25
C GLY A 306 -1.80 9.76 9.24
N GLY A 307 -1.78 9.16 10.44
CA GLY A 307 -1.46 7.75 10.64
C GLY A 307 0.04 7.40 10.57
N PHE A 308 0.89 8.37 10.27
CA PHE A 308 2.35 8.25 10.24
C PHE A 308 3.00 9.38 11.02
N GLY A 309 4.26 9.19 11.42
CA GLY A 309 5.10 10.33 11.82
C GLY A 309 5.34 11.26 10.63
N VAL A 310 5.87 10.69 9.55
CA VAL A 310 5.99 11.33 8.23
C VAL A 310 5.48 10.34 7.19
N HIS A 311 4.64 10.79 6.27
CA HIS A 311 4.08 9.87 5.28
C HIS A 311 5.20 9.22 4.44
N PRO A 312 5.25 7.88 4.29
CA PRO A 312 6.35 7.19 3.60
C PRO A 312 6.63 7.69 2.19
N ALA A 313 5.60 8.00 1.40
CA ALA A 313 5.77 8.56 0.05
C ALA A 313 6.42 9.97 0.05
N LEU A 314 6.18 10.79 1.09
CA LEU A 314 6.82 12.10 1.21
C LEU A 314 8.31 11.95 1.57
N LEU A 315 8.61 11.03 2.50
CA LEU A 315 9.99 10.72 2.88
C LEU A 315 10.75 10.05 1.73
N ASP A 316 10.12 9.15 0.97
CA ASP A 316 10.72 8.54 -0.21
C ASP A 316 11.02 9.57 -1.30
N ALA A 317 10.11 10.50 -1.58
CA ALA A 317 10.35 11.60 -2.49
C ALA A 317 11.58 12.45 -2.08
N ALA A 318 11.83 12.61 -0.77
CA ALA A 318 13.06 13.25 -0.28
C ALA A 318 14.32 12.41 -0.61
N PHE A 319 14.24 11.08 -0.57
CA PHE A 319 15.33 10.18 -0.99
C PHE A 319 15.52 10.08 -2.50
N GLN A 320 14.50 10.35 -3.30
CA GLN A 320 14.65 10.43 -4.75
C GLN A 320 15.65 11.51 -5.16
N ALA A 321 15.85 12.55 -4.34
CA ALA A 321 16.89 13.56 -4.53
C ALA A 321 18.32 12.96 -4.57
N LEU A 322 18.56 11.81 -3.91
CA LEU A 322 19.84 11.10 -3.97
C LEU A 322 20.15 10.60 -5.38
N LEU A 323 19.12 10.20 -6.13
CA LEU A 323 19.23 9.74 -7.51
C LEU A 323 19.57 10.88 -8.48
N ILE A 324 19.32 12.14 -8.09
CA ILE A 324 19.71 13.35 -8.84
C ILE A 324 21.21 13.63 -8.65
N VAL A 325 21.73 13.44 -7.43
CA VAL A 325 23.16 13.62 -7.11
C VAL A 325 24.01 12.52 -7.77
N GLY A 326 23.56 11.26 -7.71
CA GLY A 326 24.29 10.08 -8.21
C GLY A 326 24.47 10.00 -9.73
N GLY A 327 23.77 10.82 -10.52
CA GLY A 327 23.90 10.85 -11.99
C GLY A 327 25.22 11.42 -12.52
N GLN A 328 26.21 11.71 -11.67
CA GLN A 328 27.49 12.31 -12.04
C GLN A 328 28.68 11.31 -12.04
N GLY A 329 28.49 10.05 -11.60
CA GLY A 329 29.62 9.17 -11.23
C GLY A 329 29.71 7.79 -11.89
N SER A 330 28.69 7.32 -12.61
CA SER A 330 28.76 6.07 -13.37
C SER A 330 28.71 6.40 -14.86
N GLY A 331 29.73 5.99 -15.60
CA GLY A 331 29.75 6.10 -17.06
C GLY A 331 28.45 5.55 -17.68
N GLU A 332 28.14 6.02 -18.87
CA GLU A 332 27.08 5.49 -19.73
C GLU A 332 27.06 3.95 -19.62
N GLY A 333 25.98 3.39 -19.05
CA GLY A 333 25.73 1.94 -19.11
C GLY A 333 25.57 1.13 -17.81
N SER A 334 25.51 1.70 -16.60
CA SER A 334 25.10 0.87 -15.44
C SER A 334 23.58 0.77 -15.33
N GLU A 335 22.99 -0.33 -15.82
CA GLU A 335 21.58 -0.74 -15.64
C GLU A 335 21.21 -1.06 -14.17
N GLN A 336 21.92 -0.52 -13.19
CA GLN A 336 21.79 -0.88 -11.78
C GLN A 336 20.82 0.05 -11.04
N VAL A 337 19.84 -0.55 -10.38
CA VAL A 337 18.98 0.13 -9.40
C VAL A 337 19.75 0.32 -8.11
N ARG A 338 19.83 1.57 -7.63
CA ARG A 338 20.36 1.92 -6.31
C ARG A 338 19.23 2.09 -5.31
N LEU A 339 19.27 1.31 -4.22
CA LEU A 339 18.37 1.50 -3.09
C LEU A 339 19.16 2.01 -1.87
N PRO A 340 18.53 2.78 -0.97
CA PRO A 340 19.12 3.08 0.33
C PRO A 340 19.49 1.77 1.04
N PHE A 341 20.72 1.68 1.53
CA PHE A 341 21.21 0.49 2.24
C PHE A 341 21.40 0.75 3.73
N ALA A 342 21.96 1.90 4.07
CA ALA A 342 22.12 2.29 5.46
C ALA A 342 21.81 3.77 5.63
N VAL A 343 21.24 4.08 6.76
CA VAL A 343 20.82 5.42 7.12
C VAL A 343 21.23 5.68 8.57
N SER A 344 21.79 6.85 8.84
CA SER A 344 22.19 7.24 10.19
C SER A 344 21.62 8.60 10.57
N GLY A 345 21.38 8.75 11.87
CA GLY A 345 20.98 10.01 12.48
C GLY A 345 19.55 10.42 12.19
N VAL A 346 18.63 9.50 11.89
CA VAL A 346 17.24 9.85 11.59
C VAL A 346 16.59 10.44 12.83
N ARG A 347 16.10 11.66 12.69
CA ARG A 347 15.30 12.35 13.70
C ARG A 347 14.01 12.81 13.03
N LEU A 348 12.93 12.79 13.79
CA LEU A 348 11.66 13.35 13.36
C LEU A 348 11.12 14.18 14.53
N VAL A 349 11.02 15.48 14.31
CA VAL A 349 10.24 16.37 15.15
C VAL A 349 8.87 16.51 14.48
N GLY A 350 7.80 16.70 15.24
CA GLY A 350 6.43 16.87 14.73
C GLY A 350 5.84 15.72 13.89
N ARG A 351 4.63 15.93 13.36
CA ARG A 351 3.84 14.91 12.63
C ARG A 351 2.97 15.57 11.56
N GLY A 352 2.62 14.78 10.53
CA GLY A 352 1.63 15.18 9.53
C GLY A 352 2.14 16.19 8.50
N ALA A 353 3.47 16.28 8.31
CA ALA A 353 4.04 17.07 7.23
C ALA A 353 3.51 16.58 5.88
N VAL A 354 3.07 17.51 5.03
CA VAL A 354 2.61 17.24 3.65
C VAL A 354 3.54 17.82 2.59
N ARG A 355 4.50 18.66 3.00
CA ARG A 355 5.49 19.32 2.15
C ARG A 355 6.82 19.44 2.88
N LEU A 356 7.92 19.15 2.19
CA LEU A 356 9.29 19.34 2.69
C LEU A 356 10.14 20.10 1.67
N ARG A 357 11.07 20.90 2.19
CA ARG A 357 12.25 21.37 1.46
C ARG A 357 13.42 20.49 1.84
N VAL A 358 14.15 20.00 0.84
CA VAL A 358 15.22 19.03 1.01
C VAL A 358 16.49 19.58 0.41
N GLY A 359 17.59 19.53 1.13
CA GLY A 359 18.94 19.77 0.64
C GLY A 359 19.74 18.48 0.68
N VAL A 360 20.36 18.11 -0.43
CA VAL A 360 21.20 16.92 -0.54
C VAL A 360 22.57 17.30 -1.05
N ARG A 361 23.61 16.85 -0.36
CA ARG A 361 25.00 17.02 -0.79
C ARG A 361 25.77 15.71 -0.73
N SER A 362 26.67 15.49 -1.68
CA SER A 362 27.61 14.37 -1.60
C SER A 362 28.65 14.64 -0.51
N VAL A 363 28.96 13.62 0.29
CA VAL A 363 30.00 13.69 1.35
C VAL A 363 31.06 12.60 1.23
N GLY A 364 30.90 11.68 0.27
CA GLY A 364 31.82 10.59 -0.01
C GLY A 364 31.37 9.78 -1.22
N VAL A 365 32.13 8.72 -1.53
CA VAL A 365 31.72 7.73 -2.54
C VAL A 365 30.48 7.00 -2.00
N ASP A 366 29.36 7.13 -2.70
CA ASP A 366 28.06 6.57 -2.32
C ASP A 366 27.52 7.04 -0.95
N GLU A 367 28.03 8.15 -0.41
CA GLU A 367 27.55 8.77 0.84
C GLU A 367 27.02 10.18 0.55
N VAL A 368 25.82 10.44 1.08
CA VAL A 368 25.09 11.68 0.88
C VAL A 368 24.52 12.15 2.22
N ALA A 369 24.64 13.44 2.49
CA ALA A 369 23.96 14.07 3.61
C ALA A 369 22.67 14.72 3.10
N VAL A 370 21.57 14.38 3.76
CA VAL A 370 20.23 14.88 3.49
C VAL A 370 19.80 15.71 4.69
N GLU A 371 19.25 16.87 4.40
CA GLU A 371 18.61 17.73 5.36
C GLU A 371 17.22 18.06 4.83
N ALA A 372 16.18 17.80 5.61
CA ALA A 372 14.80 18.10 5.24
C ALA A 372 14.12 18.95 6.31
N GLY A 373 13.32 19.93 5.88
CA GLY A 373 12.54 20.79 6.76
C GLY A 373 11.15 21.08 6.19
N ALA A 374 10.13 21.05 7.05
CA ALA A 374 8.76 21.40 6.68
C ALA A 374 8.61 22.93 6.46
N GLN A 375 7.75 23.30 5.51
CA GLN A 375 7.40 24.70 5.23
C GLN A 375 6.06 25.05 5.90
N GLN A 376 6.03 25.23 7.23
CA GLN A 376 4.90 25.87 7.93
C GLN A 376 5.35 26.76 9.10
N MET A 377 4.51 27.75 9.39
CA MET A 377 4.78 28.85 10.32
C MET A 377 4.88 28.36 11.77
N GLY A 378 6.10 28.12 12.27
CA GLY A 378 6.39 28.04 13.70
C GLY A 378 6.71 26.67 14.30
N THR A 379 6.85 25.61 13.50
CA THR A 379 7.38 24.31 13.98
C THR A 379 8.16 23.65 12.84
N PHE A 380 9.46 23.42 13.07
CA PHE A 380 10.36 22.84 12.08
C PHE A 380 10.59 21.37 12.42
N ASP A 381 10.17 20.51 11.52
CA ASP A 381 10.35 19.08 11.62
C ASP A 381 11.61 18.71 10.83
N VAL A 382 12.71 18.55 11.55
CA VAL A 382 14.04 18.31 10.96
C VAL A 382 14.30 16.82 10.89
N ALA A 383 14.52 16.32 9.68
CA ALA A 383 15.24 15.07 9.49
C ALA A 383 16.63 15.41 8.95
N PHE A 384 17.63 15.39 9.82
CA PHE A 384 18.99 15.18 9.36
C PHE A 384 19.15 13.70 9.08
N MET A 385 19.78 13.37 7.97
CA MET A 385 20.01 11.99 7.62
C MET A 385 21.31 11.87 6.85
N ARG A 386 22.21 10.99 7.30
CA ARG A 386 23.28 10.50 6.42
C ARG A 386 22.79 9.23 5.78
N VAL A 387 22.69 9.24 4.46
CA VAL A 387 22.32 8.07 3.68
C VAL A 387 23.56 7.52 3.00
N PHE A 388 23.77 6.22 3.16
CA PHE A 388 24.76 5.45 2.42
C PHE A 388 24.01 4.70 1.32
N ALA A 389 24.15 5.18 0.08
CA ALA A 389 23.48 4.69 -1.12
C ALA A 389 24.44 3.83 -1.97
N GLY A 390 24.95 2.73 -1.38
CA GLY A 390 26.02 1.93 -1.98
C GLY A 390 25.61 0.60 -2.62
N ARG A 391 24.33 0.20 -2.57
CA ARG A 391 23.92 -1.13 -3.09
C ARG A 391 23.29 -1.00 -4.48
N GLY A 392 24.09 -1.32 -5.50
CA GLY A 392 23.58 -1.62 -6.83
C GLY A 392 22.92 -3.00 -6.84
N TYR A 393 21.67 -3.06 -7.28
CA TYR A 393 21.01 -4.29 -7.66
C TYR A 393 21.11 -4.44 -9.18
N GLU A 394 21.28 -5.65 -9.67
CA GLU A 394 21.26 -5.99 -11.10
C GLU A 394 19.95 -6.67 -11.47
N TYR A 395 19.53 -6.51 -12.74
CA TYR A 395 18.34 -7.16 -13.28
C TYR A 395 18.56 -8.69 -13.34
N GLY A 396 17.79 -9.43 -12.53
CA GLY A 396 17.82 -10.89 -12.39
C GLY A 396 16.73 -11.34 -11.41
N PRO A 397 16.52 -12.65 -11.15
CA PRO A 397 15.51 -13.07 -10.19
C PRO A 397 15.92 -12.64 -8.78
N LEU A 398 15.52 -11.43 -8.40
CA LEU A 398 15.50 -10.89 -7.04
C LEU A 398 14.74 -11.81 -6.05
N PHE A 399 14.09 -12.87 -6.58
CA PHE A 399 12.99 -13.59 -5.98
C PHE A 399 13.19 -15.11 -5.84
N GLN A 400 14.36 -15.67 -6.15
CA GLN A 400 14.67 -17.06 -5.76
C GLN A 400 16.05 -17.18 -5.12
N GLY A 401 16.06 -17.44 -3.81
CA GLY A 401 17.20 -18.00 -3.09
C GLY A 401 18.44 -17.11 -3.04
N VAL A 402 18.43 -16.03 -2.26
CA VAL A 402 19.68 -15.42 -1.80
C VAL A 402 20.32 -16.33 -0.74
N ARG A 403 20.98 -17.39 -1.20
CA ARG A 403 22.16 -17.96 -0.53
C ARG A 403 23.39 -17.34 -1.18
N ALA A 404 23.58 -16.04 -0.98
CA ALA A 404 24.87 -15.40 -1.23
C ALA A 404 25.45 -15.02 0.13
N ALA A 405 26.22 -15.96 0.70
CA ALA A 405 27.06 -15.69 1.84
C ALA A 405 28.15 -14.70 1.42
N TRP A 406 28.00 -13.44 1.83
CA TRP A 406 29.11 -12.48 1.83
C TRP A 406 29.07 -11.66 3.11
N ARG A 407 30.10 -11.85 3.93
CA ARG A 407 30.46 -10.96 5.03
C ARG A 407 31.20 -9.76 4.43
N LEU A 408 30.69 -8.56 4.64
CA LEU A 408 31.48 -7.35 4.47
C LEU A 408 31.93 -6.89 5.87
N GLY A 409 33.10 -7.39 6.29
CA GLY A 409 33.85 -6.91 7.45
C GLY A 409 33.35 -7.41 8.81
N ASP A 410 34.17 -8.20 9.50
CA ASP A 410 34.04 -8.35 10.95
C ASP A 410 34.39 -6.99 11.59
N VAL A 411 33.40 -6.26 12.11
CA VAL A 411 33.67 -5.15 13.01
C VAL A 411 34.10 -5.74 14.34
N VAL A 412 35.41 -5.78 14.58
CA VAL A 412 35.96 -6.11 15.89
C VAL A 412 36.28 -4.82 16.62
N PHE A 413 35.51 -4.52 17.67
CA PHE A 413 35.91 -3.52 18.65
C PHE A 413 37.10 -4.07 19.43
N VAL A 414 38.29 -3.53 19.19
CA VAL A 414 39.47 -3.84 20.01
C VAL A 414 39.75 -2.67 20.92
N GLU A 415 39.71 -2.90 22.23
CA GLU A 415 40.16 -1.94 23.22
C GLU A 415 41.68 -1.75 23.08
N VAL A 416 42.12 -0.55 22.71
CA VAL A 416 43.54 -0.22 22.63
C VAL A 416 43.98 0.40 23.94
N CYS A 417 44.73 -0.35 24.76
CA CYS A 417 45.49 0.23 25.86
C CYS A 417 46.59 1.13 25.29
N LEU A 418 46.60 2.41 25.68
CA LEU A 418 47.70 3.31 25.38
C LEU A 418 48.97 2.83 26.12
N PRO A 419 50.17 2.92 25.52
CA PRO A 419 51.40 2.62 26.22
C PRO A 419 51.60 3.58 27.40
N GLU A 420 52.09 3.04 28.52
CA GLU A 420 52.53 3.84 29.67
C GLU A 420 53.65 4.81 29.27
N GLY A 421 53.54 6.07 29.70
CA GLY A 421 54.66 7.02 29.66
C GLY A 421 54.57 8.24 28.73
N VAL A 422 53.39 8.83 28.51
CA VAL A 422 53.30 10.21 27.98
C VAL A 422 52.69 11.12 29.04
N ASP A 423 53.57 11.69 29.86
CA ASP A 423 53.28 12.82 30.74
C ASP A 423 53.18 14.09 29.90
N GLY A 424 51.98 14.67 29.86
CA GLY A 424 51.69 16.00 29.34
C GLY A 424 50.66 16.63 30.28
N GLY A 425 51.14 17.45 31.21
CA GLY A 425 50.40 17.88 32.38
C GLY A 425 49.14 18.69 32.12
N GLY A 426 48.14 18.44 32.96
CA GLY A 426 47.21 19.46 33.45
C GLY A 426 46.02 19.79 32.55
N LEU A 427 45.04 18.88 32.48
CA LEU A 427 43.59 19.11 32.60
C LEU A 427 42.91 17.74 32.47
N GLY A 428 42.25 17.30 33.54
CA GLY A 428 41.45 16.07 33.53
C GLY A 428 40.16 16.26 32.74
N PHE A 429 39.68 15.15 32.18
CA PHE A 429 38.49 14.93 31.33
C PHE A 429 38.78 14.76 29.83
N ILE A 430 38.15 13.70 29.29
CA ILE A 430 38.12 13.20 27.89
C ILE A 430 39.33 12.33 27.47
N ARG A 431 39.18 11.01 27.59
CA ARG A 431 39.94 10.01 26.81
C ARG A 431 39.03 8.89 26.33
N ARG A 432 38.22 9.15 25.30
CA ARG A 432 37.83 8.18 24.26
C ARG A 432 37.57 8.95 22.95
N CYS A 433 38.59 9.04 22.10
CA CYS A 433 38.42 9.47 20.71
C CYS A 433 38.44 8.23 19.83
N TRP A 434 37.35 7.98 19.10
CA TRP A 434 37.29 6.96 18.06
C TRP A 434 37.77 7.59 16.75
N MET A 435 38.92 7.17 16.22
CA MET A 435 39.36 7.56 14.88
C MET A 435 39.18 6.38 13.91
N ARG A 436 38.33 6.55 12.91
CA ARG A 436 38.24 5.67 11.73
C ARG A 436 39.47 5.89 10.84
N ARG A 437 40.20 4.82 10.53
CA ARG A 437 41.25 4.84 9.50
C ARG A 437 40.92 3.79 8.44
N PHE A 438 40.57 4.24 7.24
CA PHE A 438 40.44 3.36 6.08
C PHE A 438 41.85 3.00 5.58
N ARG A 439 42.17 1.70 5.48
CA ARG A 439 43.23 1.22 4.59
C ARG A 439 42.55 0.69 3.34
N LEU A 440 42.77 1.39 2.24
CA LEU A 440 42.51 0.88 0.90
C LEU A 440 43.48 -0.28 0.65
N CYS A 441 42.94 -1.45 0.28
CA CYS A 441 43.66 -2.45 -0.47
C CYS A 441 43.18 -2.37 -1.92
#